data_AF-A0A1E4I0L3-F1
#
_entry.id   AF-A0A1E4I0L3-F1
#
_cell.length_a   1.000
_cell.length_b   1.000
_cell.length_c   1.000
_cell.angle_alpha   90.00
_cell.angle_beta   90.00
_cell.angle_gamma   90.00
#
_symmetry.space_group_name_H-M   'P 1'
#
loop_
_entity.id
_entity.type
_entity.pdbx_description
1 polymer ?
#
loop_
_entity_poly.entity_id
_entity_poly.type
_entity_poly.pdbx_seq_one_letter_code
_entity_poly.pdbx_strand_id
1 'polypeptide(L)'
;MNTRILRERQDEASSALDRARVSVEQGGLTALAQTLTISTYPTSPSSYFACRPLLVDGSESEGATASFSPDSTRTFYAYNVGTQTPPPGTKLLLTCCGGRWIFRYDG
;
A
#
# COMPACT_ATOMS: atom_id res chain seq x y z
N MET A 1 -31.64 31.33 -25.82
CA MET A 1 -31.01 30.00 -25.67
C MET A 1 -30.42 29.85 -24.26
N ASN A 2 -31.22 29.32 -23.32
CA ASN A 2 -30.91 28.54 -22.11
C ASN A 2 -29.51 28.52 -21.45
N THR A 3 -28.84 29.66 -21.26
CA THR A 3 -27.62 29.76 -20.42
C THR A 3 -27.84 29.40 -18.96
N ARG A 4 -29.06 29.63 -18.43
CA ARG A 4 -29.44 29.27 -17.05
C ARG A 4 -29.50 27.75 -16.87
N ILE A 5 -30.13 27.04 -17.80
CA ILE A 5 -30.27 25.58 -17.76
C ILE A 5 -28.90 24.90 -17.93
N LEU A 6 -28.01 25.49 -18.73
CA LEU A 6 -26.64 24.97 -18.89
C LEU A 6 -25.82 25.12 -17.60
N ARG A 7 -25.96 26.24 -16.88
CA ARG A 7 -25.30 26.43 -15.58
C ARG A 7 -25.82 25.47 -14.52
N GLU A 8 -27.13 25.30 -14.44
CA GLU A 8 -27.76 24.40 -13.48
C GLU A 8 -27.32 22.94 -13.70
N ARG A 9 -27.24 22.51 -14.97
CA ARG A 9 -26.69 21.20 -15.33
C ARG A 9 -25.20 21.05 -15.00
N GLN A 10 -24.41 22.11 -15.15
CA GLN A 10 -22.99 22.08 -14.79
C GLN A 10 -22.79 22.00 -13.28
N ASP A 11 -23.57 22.74 -12.50
CA ASP A 11 -23.52 22.71 -11.04
C ASP A 11 -23.99 21.36 -10.49
N GLU A 12 -25.02 20.77 -11.09
CA GLU A 12 -25.51 19.44 -10.75
C GLU A 12 -24.48 18.35 -11.07
N ALA A 13 -23.86 18.41 -12.25
CA ALA A 13 -22.78 17.49 -12.64
C ALA A 13 -21.55 17.62 -11.75
N SER A 14 -21.15 18.85 -11.40
CA SER A 14 -20.02 19.11 -10.50
C SER A 14 -20.31 18.60 -9.09
N SER A 15 -21.51 18.85 -8.58
CA SER A 15 -21.96 18.34 -7.28
C SER A 15 -22.07 16.82 -7.26
N ALA A 16 -22.44 16.19 -8.37
CA ALA A 16 -22.47 14.74 -8.50
C ALA A 16 -21.06 14.13 -8.48
N LEU A 17 -20.08 14.78 -9.12
CA LEU A 17 -18.66 14.36 -9.09
C LEU A 17 -18.05 14.50 -7.70
N ASP A 18 -18.35 15.58 -6.98
CA ASP A 18 -17.90 15.77 -5.60
C ASP A 18 -18.51 14.74 -4.64
N ARG A 19 -19.76 14.31 -4.88
CA ARG A 19 -20.37 13.19 -4.15
C ARG A 19 -19.81 11.83 -4.58
N ALA A 20 -19.43 11.66 -5.85
CA ALA A 20 -18.80 10.43 -6.34
C ALA A 20 -17.34 10.28 -5.88
N ARG A 21 -16.72 11.34 -5.34
CA ARG A 21 -15.43 11.31 -4.65
C ARG A 21 -15.46 10.62 -3.27
N VAL A 22 -16.56 9.94 -2.92
CA VAL A 22 -16.56 9.00 -1.78
C VAL A 22 -15.48 7.95 -2.04
N SER A 23 -14.49 7.99 -1.16
CA SER A 23 -13.27 7.18 -1.13
C SER A 23 -13.55 5.73 -1.47
N VAL A 24 -12.74 5.16 -2.34
CA VAL A 24 -12.63 3.71 -2.55
C VAL A 24 -12.18 3.09 -1.21
N GLU A 25 -13.09 2.87 -0.27
CA GLU A 25 -12.95 1.88 0.81
C GLU A 25 -13.29 0.49 0.26
N GLN A 26 -12.77 0.17 -0.92
CA GLN A 26 -12.98 -1.09 -1.60
C GLN A 26 -11.60 -1.72 -1.80
N GLY A 27 -11.12 -2.42 -0.75
CA GLY A 27 -9.83 -3.11 -0.74
C GLY A 27 -8.66 -2.18 -1.03
N GLY A 28 -8.11 -1.53 0.00
CA GLY A 28 -6.92 -0.69 -0.15
C GLY A 28 -5.82 -1.43 -0.92
N LEU A 29 -5.09 -0.71 -1.79
CA LEU A 29 -3.99 -1.28 -2.58
C LEU A 29 -3.11 -2.15 -1.68
N THR A 30 -2.90 -3.41 -2.09
CA THR A 30 -2.01 -4.34 -1.39
C THR A 30 -0.69 -4.45 -2.15
N ALA A 31 0.42 -4.48 -1.44
CA ALA A 31 1.75 -4.67 -2.01
C ALA A 31 2.50 -5.76 -1.26
N LEU A 32 3.25 -6.59 -1.99
CA LEU A 32 4.28 -7.45 -1.41
C LEU A 32 5.57 -6.65 -1.27
N ALA A 33 6.14 -6.66 -0.09
CA ALA A 33 7.36 -5.93 0.20
C ALA A 33 8.27 -6.70 1.16
N GLN A 34 9.48 -6.20 1.35
CA GLN A 34 10.44 -6.73 2.29
C GLN A 34 11.03 -5.61 3.14
N THR A 35 11.15 -5.85 4.45
CA THR A 35 11.78 -4.88 5.35
C THR A 35 13.26 -4.73 5.04
N LEU A 36 13.79 -3.52 5.15
CA LEU A 36 15.23 -3.27 5.06
C LEU A 36 15.71 -2.27 6.12
N THR A 37 17.00 -2.33 6.39
CA THR A 37 17.71 -1.33 7.17
C THR A 37 18.24 -0.25 6.23
N ILE A 38 17.83 1.01 6.40
CA ILE A 38 18.44 2.16 5.71
C ILE A 38 19.62 2.69 6.53
N SER A 39 19.35 3.11 7.76
CA SER A 39 20.37 3.54 8.73
C SER A 39 20.30 2.69 9.99
N THR A 40 19.18 2.75 10.69
CA THR A 40 18.89 1.99 11.91
C THR A 40 17.60 1.23 11.73
N TYR A 41 17.61 -0.05 12.12
CA TYR A 41 16.42 -0.88 12.08
C TYR A 41 15.59 -0.66 13.36
N PRO A 42 14.27 -0.43 13.28
CA PRO A 42 13.43 -0.27 14.48
C PRO A 42 13.48 -1.51 15.38
N THR A 43 13.60 -1.31 16.68
CA THR A 43 13.66 -2.39 17.68
C THR A 43 12.34 -2.63 18.40
N SER A 44 11.41 -1.69 18.31
CA SER A 44 10.09 -1.75 18.95
C SER A 44 9.00 -2.13 17.96
N PRO A 45 7.95 -2.85 18.38
CA PRO A 45 6.74 -3.04 17.59
C PRO A 45 6.03 -1.69 17.40
N SER A 46 4.90 -1.68 16.67
CA SER A 46 4.10 -0.44 16.50
C SER A 46 4.91 0.74 15.94
N SER A 47 5.83 0.45 15.01
CA SER A 47 6.78 1.42 14.45
C SER A 47 6.73 1.41 12.91
N TYR A 48 7.26 2.45 12.29
CA TYR A 48 7.45 2.50 10.85
C TYR A 48 8.72 1.74 10.45
N PHE A 49 8.58 0.82 9.51
CA PHE A 49 9.69 0.08 8.92
C PHE A 49 9.89 0.54 7.49
N ALA A 50 11.15 0.70 7.10
CA ALA A 50 11.47 0.87 5.69
C ALA A 50 11.21 -0.45 4.96
N CYS A 51 10.62 -0.35 3.78
CA CYS A 51 10.27 -1.46 2.93
C CYS A 51 10.68 -1.18 1.48
N ARG A 52 10.98 -2.26 0.75
CA ARG A 52 11.10 -2.26 -0.71
C ARG A 52 10.07 -3.18 -1.33
N PRO A 53 9.46 -2.81 -2.47
CA PRO A 53 8.57 -3.71 -3.19
C PRO A 53 9.31 -4.99 -3.58
N LEU A 54 8.62 -6.13 -3.53
CA LEU A 54 9.13 -7.40 -4.04
C LEU A 54 8.46 -7.74 -5.37
N LEU A 55 9.28 -8.03 -6.36
CA LEU A 55 8.86 -8.69 -7.58
C LEU A 55 8.86 -10.19 -7.35
N VAL A 56 7.78 -10.85 -7.75
CA VAL A 56 7.66 -12.31 -7.76
C VAL A 56 7.84 -12.76 -9.19
N ASP A 57 8.76 -13.69 -9.40
CA ASP A 57 9.12 -14.21 -10.72
C ASP A 57 9.46 -15.71 -10.60
N GLY A 58 9.82 -16.34 -11.71
CA GLY A 58 10.14 -17.75 -11.83
C GLY A 58 9.13 -18.51 -12.66
N SER A 59 9.47 -19.76 -13.02
CA SER A 59 8.57 -20.62 -13.76
C SER A 59 7.35 -20.99 -12.92
N GLU A 60 6.16 -20.67 -13.41
CA GLU A 60 4.91 -21.09 -12.79
C GLU A 60 4.62 -22.55 -13.13
N SER A 61 4.99 -23.46 -12.22
CA SER A 61 4.59 -24.86 -12.27
C SER A 61 4.24 -25.35 -10.87
N GLU A 62 3.34 -26.33 -10.78
CA GLU A 62 2.98 -26.94 -9.51
C GLU A 62 4.23 -27.53 -8.82
N GLY A 63 4.43 -27.19 -7.55
CA GLY A 63 5.61 -27.60 -6.77
C GLY A 63 6.89 -26.78 -6.99
N ALA A 64 6.91 -25.83 -7.94
CA ALA A 64 8.05 -24.93 -8.07
C ALA A 64 8.06 -23.84 -6.98
N THR A 65 9.27 -23.38 -6.65
CA THR A 65 9.47 -22.27 -5.70
C THR A 65 9.52 -20.94 -6.45
N ALA A 66 8.78 -19.95 -5.97
CA ALA A 66 8.84 -18.60 -6.50
C ALA A 66 10.19 -17.91 -6.19
N SER A 67 10.68 -17.12 -7.15
CA SER A 67 11.83 -16.25 -6.97
C SER A 67 11.35 -14.85 -6.56
N PHE A 68 12.05 -14.25 -5.59
CA PHE A 68 11.70 -12.91 -5.09
C PHE A 68 12.87 -11.96 -5.29
N SER A 69 12.64 -10.87 -6.02
CA SER A 69 13.64 -9.83 -6.24
C SER A 69 13.17 -8.50 -5.63
N PRO A 70 13.87 -7.94 -4.62
CA PRO A 70 13.55 -6.63 -4.10
C PRO A 70 13.90 -5.54 -5.11
N ASP A 71 12.98 -4.62 -5.35
CA ASP A 71 13.25 -3.45 -6.17
C ASP A 71 14.07 -2.42 -5.38
N SER A 72 15.37 -2.35 -5.67
CA SER A 72 16.32 -1.47 -4.97
C SER A 72 16.12 0.02 -5.24
N THR A 73 15.35 0.38 -6.28
CA THR A 73 15.13 1.77 -6.70
C THR A 73 14.03 2.46 -5.91
N ARG A 74 13.13 1.69 -5.28
CA ARG A 74 11.98 2.21 -4.54
C ARG A 74 12.10 1.86 -3.08
N THR A 75 11.96 2.86 -2.22
CA THR A 75 11.89 2.67 -0.77
C THR A 75 10.72 3.48 -0.22
N PHE A 76 9.93 2.87 0.64
CA PHE A 76 8.79 3.51 1.29
C PHE A 76 8.67 2.97 2.72
N TYR A 77 7.81 3.60 3.52
CA TYR A 77 7.65 3.25 4.93
C TYR A 77 6.26 2.67 5.18
N ALA A 78 6.20 1.61 5.97
CA ALA A 78 4.97 0.98 6.38
C ALA A 78 4.90 0.88 7.91
N TYR A 79 3.72 1.15 8.47
CA TYR A 79 3.48 1.07 9.90
C TYR A 79 3.11 -0.36 10.29
N ASN A 80 3.83 -0.93 11.25
CA ASN A 80 3.44 -2.20 11.85
C ASN A 80 2.30 -1.96 12.85
N VAL A 81 1.12 -2.56 12.66
CA VAL A 81 0.02 -2.56 13.64
C VAL A 81 0.05 -3.80 14.56
N GLY A 82 1.01 -4.69 14.35
CA GLY A 82 1.19 -5.91 15.15
C GLY A 82 2.01 -5.69 16.40
N THR A 83 2.14 -6.76 17.16
CA THR A 83 2.71 -6.79 18.51
C THR A 83 4.20 -7.12 18.56
N GLN A 84 4.80 -7.56 17.45
CA GLN A 84 6.21 -7.95 17.39
C GLN A 84 7.01 -7.15 16.36
N THR A 85 8.33 -7.10 16.54
CA THR A 85 9.26 -6.48 15.59
C THR A 85 9.68 -7.52 14.54
N PRO A 86 9.35 -7.33 13.25
CA PRO A 86 9.79 -8.26 12.20
C PRO A 86 11.32 -8.24 12.09
N PRO A 87 12.00 -9.39 11.96
CA PRO A 87 13.43 -9.42 11.63
C PRO A 87 13.73 -8.66 10.33
N PRO A 88 14.95 -8.11 10.15
CA PRO A 88 15.36 -7.52 8.89
C PRO A 88 15.22 -8.50 7.72
N GLY A 89 14.70 -8.05 6.58
CA GLY A 89 14.47 -8.91 5.42
C GLY A 89 13.17 -9.71 5.46
N THR A 90 12.26 -9.43 6.40
CA THR A 90 10.95 -10.08 6.47
C THR A 90 10.09 -9.67 5.28
N LYS A 91 9.50 -10.66 4.59
CA LYS A 91 8.52 -10.41 3.52
C LYS A 91 7.15 -10.16 4.14
N LEU A 92 6.48 -9.10 3.71
CA LEU A 92 5.24 -8.60 4.30
C LEU A 92 4.22 -8.29 3.21
N LEU A 93 2.95 -8.58 3.52
CA LEU A 93 1.83 -8.01 2.80
C LEU A 93 1.46 -6.69 3.47
N LEU A 94 1.46 -5.62 2.67
CA LEU A 94 1.15 -4.28 3.10
C LEU A 94 -0.16 -3.85 2.47
N THR A 95 -0.99 -3.10 3.19
CA THR A 95 -2.22 -2.51 2.67
C THR A 95 -2.16 -1.00 2.81
N CYS A 96 -2.68 -0.27 1.82
CA CYS A 96 -2.83 1.18 1.90
C CYS A 96 -4.12 1.55 2.65
N CYS A 97 -4.00 2.26 3.77
CA CYS A 97 -5.10 2.78 4.57
C CYS A 97 -4.86 4.28 4.84
N GLY A 98 -5.81 5.14 4.44
CA GLY A 98 -5.69 6.59 4.65
C GLY A 98 -4.44 7.22 4.03
N GLY A 99 -3.97 6.68 2.90
CA GLY A 99 -2.74 7.14 2.23
C GLY A 99 -1.43 6.68 2.88
N ARG A 100 -1.49 5.78 3.87
CA ARG A 100 -0.32 5.18 4.51
C ARG A 100 -0.29 3.68 4.30
N TRP A 101 0.91 3.12 4.13
CA TRP A 101 1.11 1.68 4.14
C TRP A 101 1.09 1.15 5.57
N ILE A 102 0.31 0.10 5.80
CA ILE A 102 0.23 -0.62 7.07
C ILE A 102 0.46 -2.11 6.85
N PHE A 103 0.96 -2.79 7.87
CA PHE A 103 1.03 -4.25 7.92
C PHE A 103 0.92 -4.73 9.35
N ARG A 104 0.64 -6.02 9.53
CA ARG A 104 0.56 -6.64 10.85
C ARG A 104 1.60 -7.74 10.95
N TYR A 105 2.44 -7.67 11.99
CA TYR A 105 3.40 -8.73 12.32
C TYR A 105 3.29 -9.09 13.81
N ASP A 106 2.95 -10.35 14.09
CA ASP A 106 2.71 -10.86 15.45
C ASP A 106 3.60 -12.06 15.82
N GLY A 107 4.58 -12.43 14.99
CA GLY A 107 5.39 -13.65 15.10
C GLY A 107 4.82 -14.81 14.29
#